data_AF-A0A3Q2YUW8-F1
#
_entry.id   AF-A0A3Q2YUW8-F1
#
_cell.length_a   1.000
_cell.length_b   1.000
_cell.length_c   1.000
_cell.angle_alpha   90.00
_cell.angle_beta   90.00
_cell.angle_gamma   90.00
#
_symmetry.space_group_name_H-M   'P 1'
#
loop_
_entity.id
_entity.type
_entity.pdbx_description
1 polymer ?
#
loop_
_entity_poly.entity_id
_entity_poly.type
_entity_poly.pdbx_seq_one_letter_code
_entity_poly.pdbx_strand_id
1 'polypeptide(L)' 'MRLNEDEKTVRAMDVLFPGIGEIVGGSQREERLEVLKQKMAALNIPEEELW' A
#
# COMPACT_ATOMS: atom_id res chain seq x y z
N MET A 1 -1.27 0.71 1.26
CA MET A 1 -1.58 0.66 -0.19
C MET A 1 -3.02 0.19 -0.34
N ARG A 2 -3.77 0.67 -1.34
CA ARG A 2 -5.19 0.30 -1.49
C ARG A 2 -5.36 -1.20 -1.75
N LEU A 3 -6.23 -1.86 -0.97
CA LEU A 3 -6.59 -3.26 -1.16
C LEU A 3 -7.48 -3.42 -2.41
N ASN A 4 -7.16 -4.41 -3.25
CA ASN A 4 -7.96 -4.76 -4.43
C ASN A 4 -9.23 -5.53 -4.06
N GLU A 5 -10.15 -5.61 -5.01
CA GLU A 5 -11.42 -6.35 -4.88
C GLU A 5 -11.21 -7.87 -4.79
N ASP A 6 -10.05 -8.37 -5.22
CA ASP A 6 -9.66 -9.77 -5.07
C ASP A 6 -9.26 -10.14 -3.62
N GLU A 7 -9.19 -9.14 -2.73
CA GLU A 7 -8.74 -9.22 -1.33
C GLU A 7 -7.35 -9.84 -1.11
N LYS A 8 -6.60 -10.07 -2.19
CA LYS A 8 -5.31 -10.76 -2.19
C LYS A 8 -4.17 -9.83 -2.56
N THR A 9 -4.42 -8.87 -3.44
CA THR A 9 -3.40 -7.97 -3.98
C THR A 9 -3.71 -6.51 -3.66
N VAL A 10 -2.75 -5.62 -3.90
CA VAL A 10 -2.88 -4.17 -3.68
C VAL A 10 -2.65 -3.40 -4.98
N ARG A 11 -3.17 -2.18 -5.08
CA ARG A 11 -2.88 -1.26 -6.20
C ARG A 11 -1.48 -0.63 -6.06
N ALA A 12 -0.45 -1.47 -6.10
CA ALA A 12 0.94 -1.08 -6.18
C ALA A 12 1.42 -1.12 -7.64
N MET A 13 2.47 -0.36 -7.94
CA MET A 13 3.14 -0.35 -9.23
C MET A 13 4.62 -0.05 -9.03
N ASP A 14 5.45 -0.69 -9.86
CA ASP A 14 6.88 -0.47 -9.91
C ASP A 14 7.29 -0.15 -11.36
N VAL A 15 8.12 0.88 -11.54
CA VAL A 15 8.76 1.23 -12.81
C VAL A 15 10.16 0.63 -12.79
N LEU A 16 10.45 -0.23 -13.76
CA LEU A 16 11.73 -0.93 -13.86
C LEU A 16 12.56 -0.40 -15.02
N PHE A 17 13.84 -0.14 -14.75
CA PHE A 17 14.87 0.23 -15.71
C PHE A 17 15.85 -0.93 -15.96
N PRO A 18 16.33 -1.11 -17.21
CA PRO A 18 17.28 -2.16 -17.54
C PRO A 18 18.57 -2.09 -16.70
N GLY A 19 19.02 -3.23 -16.20
CA GLY A 19 20.26 -3.37 -15.41
C GLY A 19 20.12 -3.03 -13.92
N ILE A 20 19.50 -1.91 -13.59
CA ILE A 20 19.37 -1.43 -12.19
C ILE A 20 18.12 -1.95 -11.46
N GLY A 21 17.09 -2.39 -12.20
CA GLY A 21 15.83 -2.83 -11.60
C GLY A 21 14.89 -1.66 -11.33
N GLU A 22 14.33 -1.57 -10.13
CA GLU A 22 13.33 -0.55 -9.79
C GLU A 22 13.93 0.87 -9.76
N ILE A 23 13.22 1.82 -10.38
CA ILE A 23 13.55 3.25 -10.31
C ILE A 23 12.44 4.08 -9.64
N VAL A 24 11.18 3.64 -9.71
CA VAL A 24 10.06 4.30 -9.03
C VAL A 24 9.07 3.25 -8.54
N GLY A 25 8.79 3.24 -7.24
CA GLY A 25 7.69 2.50 -6.64
C GLY A 25 6.54 3.43 -6.24
N GLY A 26 5.31 2.99 -6.43
CA GLY A 26 4.14 3.77 -6.07
C GLY A 26 2.90 2.92 -5.82
N SER A 27 1.86 3.56 -5.27
CA SER A 27 0.57 2.91 -5.08
C SER A 27 -0.56 3.92 -4.97
N GLN A 28 -1.78 3.49 -5.27
CA GLN A 28 -2.95 4.21 -4.82
C GLN A 28 -3.01 4.15 -3.28
N ARG A 29 -3.22 5.31 -2.66
CA ARG A 29 -3.41 5.40 -1.21
C ARG A 29 -4.74 4.77 -0.84
N GLU A 30 -4.79 4.08 0.29
CA GLU A 30 -6.04 3.51 0.78
C GLU A 30 -6.90 4.65 1.33
N GLU A 31 -7.90 5.06 0.57
CA GLU A 31 -8.78 6.17 0.90
C GLU A 31 -9.89 5.79 1.90
N ARG A 32 -10.15 4.48 2.09
CA ARG A 32 -11.23 3.99 2.96
C ARG A 32 -10.70 3.84 4.38
N LEU A 33 -11.12 4.73 5.28
CA LEU A 33 -10.62 4.79 6.66
C LEU A 33 -10.70 3.46 7.41
N GLU A 34 -11.83 2.76 7.32
CA GLU A 34 -12.02 1.47 8.02
C GLU A 34 -11.04 0.41 7.51
N VAL A 35 -10.84 0.32 6.20
CA VAL A 35 -9.90 -0.63 5.59
C VAL A 35 -8.46 -0.25 5.96
N LEU A 36 -8.15 1.04 5.99
CA LEU A 36 -6.85 1.54 6.39
C LEU A 36 -6.52 1.16 7.84
N LYS A 37 -7.43 1.43 8.78
CA LYS A 37 -7.26 1.07 10.20
C LYS A 37 -7.10 -0.45 10.39
N GLN A 38 -7.92 -1.25 9.71
CA GLN A 38 -7.78 -2.70 9.73
C GLN A 38 -6.40 -3.17 9.25
N LYS A 39 -5.88 -2.57 8.18
CA LYS A 39 -4.53 -2.90 7.66
C LYS A 39 -3.43 -2.44 8.61
N MET A 40 -3.57 -1.28 9.24
CA MET A 40 -2.62 -0.80 10.25
C MET A 40 -2.56 -1.73 11.45
N ALA A 41 -3.71 -2.11 12.01
CA ALA A 41 -3.79 -3.07 13.10
C ALA A 41 -3.16 -4.42 12.71
N ALA A 42 -3.43 -4.93 11.51
CA ALA A 42 -2.85 -6.18 11.02
C ALA A 42 -1.32 -6.13 10.83
N LEU A 43 -0.77 -4.95 10.57
CA LEU A 43 0.67 -4.72 10.39
C LEU A 43 1.35 -4.17 11.67
N ASN A 44 0.61 -4.04 12.77
CA ASN A 44 1.06 -3.43 14.02
C ASN A 44 1.58 -1.99 13.83
N ILE A 45 0.95 -1.22 12.95
CA ILE A 45 1.22 0.21 12.77
C ILE A 45 0.30 0.97 13.73
N PRO A 46 0.83 1.79 14.66
CA PRO A 46 0.00 2.57 15.57
C PRO A 46 -0.86 3.61 14.83
N GLU A 47 -2.13 3.78 15.24
CA GLU A 47 -3.05 4.73 14.60
C GLU A 47 -2.63 6.20 14.83
N GLU A 48 -1.92 6.48 15.91
CA GLU A 48 -1.36 7.80 16.21
C GLU A 48 -0.32 8.27 15.18
N GLU A 49 0.30 7.36 14.42
CA GLU A 49 1.27 7.70 13.36
C GLU A 49 0.60 8.11 12.04
N LEU A 50 -0.74 8.14 11.97
CA LEU A 50 -1.47 8.53 10.76
C LEU A 50 -1.35 10.02 10.39
N TRP A 51 -0.58 10.81 11.16
CA TRP A 51 -0.53 12.28 11.09
C TRP A 51 0.90 12.81 11.04
#